data_AF-A0A8H6M134-F1
#
_entry.id   AF-A0A8H6M134-F1
#
_cell.length_a   1.000
_cell.length_b   1.000
_cell.length_c   1.000
_cell.angle_alpha   90.00
_cell.angle_beta   90.00
_cell.angle_gamma   90.00
#
_symmetry.space_group_name_H-M   'P 1'
#
loop_
_entity.id
_entity.type
_entity.pdbx_description
1 polymer ?
#
loop_
_entity_poly.entity_id
_entity_poly.type
_entity_poly.pdbx_seq_one_letter_code
_entity_poly.pdbx_strand_id
1 'polypeptide(L)'
;STQSTGPSISFTGLAELFREIRRGSTPPPPATNAVAQLAGAIQQADPALLDSEPMDLESFCTKYKLSDMIQVKLSSIDVDGPYLLRLIGDKELRAEGDLTLGELAKVRYAEQRWIAQGGT
;
A
#
# COMPACT_ATOMS: atom_id res chain seq x y z
N SER A 1 -14.73 34.94 6.32
CA SER A 1 -14.37 33.75 7.13
C SER A 1 -15.36 32.64 6.83
N THR A 2 -14.95 31.61 6.10
CA THR A 2 -15.77 30.41 5.84
C THR A 2 -15.11 29.22 6.52
N GLN A 3 -15.82 28.66 7.49
CA GLN A 3 -15.42 27.58 8.37
C GLN A 3 -15.71 26.25 7.64
N SER A 4 -14.68 25.45 7.37
CA SER A 4 -14.80 24.12 6.76
C SER A 4 -14.96 23.08 7.87
N THR A 5 -16.17 22.58 8.05
CA THR A 5 -16.49 21.48 8.97
C THR A 5 -16.19 20.16 8.25
N GLY A 6 -15.03 19.55 8.56
CA GLY A 6 -14.69 18.22 8.05
C GLY A 6 -15.63 17.15 8.61
N PRO A 7 -16.00 16.11 7.83
CA PRO A 7 -16.84 15.03 8.33
C PRO A 7 -16.06 14.17 9.35
N SER A 8 -16.56 14.13 10.58
CA SER A 8 -16.15 13.18 11.62
C SER A 8 -16.77 11.82 11.31
N ILE A 9 -15.97 10.84 10.92
CA ILE A 9 -16.43 9.46 10.72
C ILE A 9 -16.36 8.76 12.08
N SER A 10 -17.52 8.53 12.69
CA SER A 10 -17.66 7.76 13.92
C SER A 10 -17.74 6.26 13.62
N PHE A 11 -16.75 5.49 14.09
CA PHE A 11 -16.64 4.04 13.93
C PHE A 11 -17.47 3.25 14.96
N THR A 12 -18.70 3.68 15.24
CA THR A 12 -19.57 3.03 16.26
C THR A 12 -20.29 1.78 15.70
N GLY A 13 -20.20 1.51 14.40
CA GLY A 13 -21.01 0.51 13.71
C GLY A 13 -20.45 -0.93 13.64
N LEU A 14 -19.17 -1.16 13.97
CA LEU A 14 -18.57 -2.49 13.80
C LEU A 14 -19.09 -3.50 14.83
N ALA A 15 -19.34 -3.08 16.07
CA ALA A 15 -19.82 -3.98 17.12
C ALA A 15 -21.25 -4.50 16.88
N GLU A 16 -22.12 -3.68 16.29
CA GLU A 16 -23.48 -4.08 15.91
C GLU A 16 -23.47 -5.06 14.73
N LEU A 17 -22.52 -4.91 13.78
CA LEU A 17 -22.39 -5.80 12.63
C LEU A 17 -22.07 -7.25 13.03
N PHE A 18 -21.16 -7.47 13.98
CA PHE A 18 -20.86 -8.82 14.48
C PHE A 18 -22.01 -9.43 15.30
N ARG A 19 -22.86 -8.59 15.89
CA ARG A 19 -24.04 -9.03 16.65
C ARG A 19 -25.15 -9.52 15.72
N GLU A 20 -25.34 -8.81 14.60
CA GLU A 20 -26.34 -9.14 13.58
C GLU A 20 -25.99 -10.43 12.83
N ILE A 21 -24.71 -10.68 12.52
CA ILE A 21 -24.26 -11.90 11.82
C ILE A 21 -24.54 -13.18 12.64
N ARG A 22 -24.54 -13.12 13.97
CA ARG A 22 -24.88 -14.29 14.82
C ARG A 22 -26.37 -14.59 14.85
N ARG A 23 -27.22 -13.61 14.53
CA ARG A 23 -28.67 -13.78 14.41
C ARG A 23 -28.99 -13.99 12.94
N GLY A 24 -28.92 -15.24 12.50
CA GLY A 24 -29.29 -15.62 11.14
C GLY A 24 -30.65 -15.03 10.71
N SER A 25 -30.71 -14.65 9.43
CA SER A 25 -31.85 -14.17 8.63
C SER A 25 -31.84 -12.68 8.27
N THR A 26 -31.11 -12.30 7.22
CA THR A 26 -31.62 -11.62 5.99
C THR A 26 -30.45 -11.09 5.15
N PRO A 27 -30.56 -11.03 3.80
CA PRO A 27 -29.47 -10.59 2.94
C PRO A 27 -29.26 -9.07 3.06
N PRO A 28 -27.99 -8.58 3.14
CA PRO A 28 -27.71 -7.15 3.18
C PRO A 28 -27.92 -6.51 1.79
N PRO A 29 -28.15 -5.17 1.74
CA PRO A 29 -28.30 -4.41 0.49
C PRO A 29 -27.04 -4.51 -0.37
N PRO A 30 -27.11 -4.15 -1.67
CA PRO A 30 -26.15 -4.57 -2.68
C PRO A 30 -24.73 -4.15 -2.30
N ALA A 31 -23.90 -5.14 -1.99
CA ALA A 31 -22.45 -5.01 -1.86
C ALA A 31 -21.77 -4.62 -3.20
N THR A 32 -22.51 -4.13 -4.18
CA THR A 32 -22.02 -3.78 -5.51
C THR A 32 -20.97 -2.67 -5.45
N ASN A 33 -21.03 -1.76 -4.48
CA ASN A 33 -20.01 -0.72 -4.34
C ASN A 33 -18.69 -1.21 -3.71
N ALA A 34 -18.74 -2.13 -2.75
CA ALA A 34 -17.52 -2.62 -2.11
C ALA A 34 -16.74 -3.58 -3.03
N VAL A 35 -17.45 -4.46 -3.73
CA VAL A 35 -16.82 -5.39 -4.69
C VAL A 35 -16.33 -4.64 -5.93
N ALA A 36 -17.04 -3.62 -6.41
CA ALA A 36 -16.57 -2.77 -7.50
C ALA A 36 -15.36 -1.89 -7.11
N GLN A 37 -15.29 -1.41 -5.85
CA GLN A 37 -14.11 -0.69 -5.36
C GLN A 37 -12.89 -1.60 -5.24
N LEU A 38 -13.06 -2.85 -4.80
CA LEU A 38 -11.96 -3.84 -4.80
C LEU A 38 -11.55 -4.24 -6.22
N ALA A 39 -12.51 -4.43 -7.13
CA ALA A 39 -12.24 -4.75 -8.53
C ALA A 39 -11.58 -3.58 -9.29
N GLY A 40 -11.94 -2.33 -8.96
CA GLY A 40 -11.30 -1.13 -9.48
C GLY A 40 -9.85 -0.98 -9.03
N ALA A 41 -9.54 -1.35 -7.78
CA ALA A 41 -8.17 -1.36 -7.27
C ALA A 41 -7.29 -2.41 -7.98
N ILE A 42 -7.85 -3.57 -8.35
CA ILE A 42 -7.14 -4.60 -9.13
C ILE A 42 -6.97 -4.17 -10.61
N GLN A 43 -7.92 -3.41 -11.17
CA GLN A 43 -7.87 -2.90 -12.55
C GLN A 43 -6.91 -1.72 -12.76
N GLN A 44 -6.38 -1.13 -11.70
CA GLN A 44 -5.30 -0.14 -11.75
C GLN A 44 -3.91 -0.77 -11.60
N ALA A 45 -3.75 -2.07 -11.86
CA ALA A 45 -2.44 -2.64 -12.07
C ALA A 45 -1.77 -1.85 -13.21
N ASP A 46 -0.83 -0.97 -12.84
CA ASP A 46 0.00 -0.24 -13.77
C ASP A 46 0.64 -1.29 -14.69
N PRO A 47 0.45 -1.24 -16.02
CA PRO A 47 1.01 -2.23 -16.93
C PRO A 47 2.52 -2.41 -16.74
N ALA A 48 3.23 -1.38 -16.24
CA ALA A 48 4.64 -1.47 -15.90
C ALA A 48 4.96 -2.48 -14.78
N LEU A 49 4.01 -2.82 -13.89
CA LEU A 49 4.20 -3.84 -12.86
C LEU A 49 4.08 -5.27 -13.42
N LEU A 50 3.38 -5.46 -14.53
CA LEU A 50 3.25 -6.77 -15.17
C LEU A 50 4.52 -7.15 -15.93
N ASP A 51 5.22 -6.16 -16.48
CA ASP A 51 6.46 -6.38 -17.23
C ASP A 51 7.72 -6.35 -16.34
N SER A 52 7.62 -5.83 -15.11
CA SER A 52 8.74 -5.81 -14.16
C SER A 52 9.00 -7.19 -13.56
N GLU A 53 10.26 -7.64 -13.66
CA GLU A 53 10.69 -8.93 -13.10
C GLU A 53 10.37 -9.02 -11.59
N PRO A 54 9.70 -10.11 -11.15
CA PRO A 54 9.45 -10.35 -9.73
C PRO A 54 10.76 -10.32 -8.95
N MET A 55 10.82 -9.53 -7.89
CA MET A 55 12.03 -9.33 -7.09
C MET A 55 11.65 -9.25 -5.61
N ASP A 56 12.37 -9.97 -4.76
CA ASP A 56 12.23 -9.85 -3.32
C ASP A 56 13.00 -8.63 -2.77
N LEU A 57 12.70 -8.23 -1.53
CA LEU A 57 13.28 -7.06 -0.89
C LEU A 57 14.81 -7.17 -0.73
N GLU A 58 15.35 -8.34 -0.40
CA GLU A 58 16.80 -8.52 -0.20
C GLU A 58 17.55 -8.33 -1.52
N SER A 59 17.07 -8.99 -2.58
CA SER A 59 17.58 -8.84 -3.95
C SER A 59 17.48 -7.39 -4.43
N PHE A 60 16.36 -6.71 -4.15
CA PHE A 60 16.16 -5.30 -4.48
C PHE A 60 17.15 -4.40 -3.76
N CYS A 61 17.27 -4.51 -2.44
CA CYS A 61 18.20 -3.72 -1.64
C CYS A 61 19.65 -3.95 -2.09
N THR A 62 20.03 -5.19 -2.37
CA THR A 62 21.36 -5.56 -2.88
C THR A 62 21.61 -4.94 -4.26
N LYS A 63 20.69 -5.11 -5.21
CA LYS A 63 20.82 -4.61 -6.60
C LYS A 63 20.99 -3.10 -6.66
N TYR A 64 20.26 -2.36 -5.82
CA TYR A 64 20.29 -0.89 -5.79
C TYR A 64 21.19 -0.30 -4.69
N LYS A 65 21.97 -1.15 -4.00
CA LYS A 65 22.92 -0.75 -2.95
C LYS A 65 22.26 0.07 -1.83
N LEU A 66 21.05 -0.32 -1.44
CA LEU A 66 20.39 0.21 -0.25
C LEU A 66 21.06 -0.41 0.99
N SER A 67 21.18 0.37 2.06
CA SER A 67 21.79 -0.12 3.30
C SER A 67 20.88 -1.13 4.00
N ASP A 68 21.47 -2.07 4.74
CA ASP A 68 20.76 -3.06 5.57
C ASP A 68 19.74 -2.41 6.51
N MET A 69 20.04 -1.20 7.03
CA MET A 69 19.10 -0.43 7.85
C MET A 69 17.80 -0.07 7.10
N ILE A 70 17.89 0.25 5.80
CA ILE A 70 16.71 0.52 4.96
C ILE A 70 15.94 -0.79 4.75
N GLN A 71 16.64 -1.91 4.51
CA GLN A 71 16.00 -3.21 4.37
C GLN A 71 15.22 -3.60 5.64
N VAL A 72 15.82 -3.44 6.82
CA VAL A 72 15.16 -3.71 8.12
C VAL A 72 13.93 -2.82 8.32
N LYS A 73 14.04 -1.53 7.98
CA LYS A 73 12.92 -0.59 8.08
C LYS A 73 11.77 -0.98 7.15
N LEU A 74 12.08 -1.32 5.90
CA LEU A 74 11.07 -1.74 4.92
C LEU A 74 10.42 -3.07 5.33
N SER A 75 11.20 -4.06 5.77
CA SER A 75 10.64 -5.33 6.24
C SER A 75 9.81 -5.19 7.52
N SER A 76 10.07 -4.19 8.36
CA SER A 76 9.28 -3.92 9.57
C SER A 76 7.86 -3.42 9.30
N ILE A 77 7.60 -2.93 8.08
CA ILE A 77 6.26 -2.54 7.60
C ILE A 77 5.73 -3.50 6.52
N ASP A 78 6.16 -4.76 6.59
CA ASP A 78 5.74 -5.85 5.70
C ASP A 78 5.98 -5.59 4.21
N VAL A 79 7.00 -4.80 3.86
CA VAL A 79 7.47 -4.71 2.47
C VAL A 79 8.33 -5.94 2.17
N ASP A 80 7.86 -6.78 1.26
CA ASP A 80 8.52 -8.01 0.81
C ASP A 80 9.22 -7.86 -0.56
N GLY A 81 8.95 -6.77 -1.28
CA GLY A 81 9.55 -6.47 -2.57
C GLY A 81 9.18 -5.08 -3.11
N PRO A 82 9.79 -4.66 -4.24
CA PRO A 82 9.61 -3.32 -4.79
C PRO A 82 8.21 -3.08 -5.39
N TYR A 83 7.43 -4.13 -5.66
CA TYR A 83 6.04 -3.99 -6.11
C TYR A 83 5.13 -3.36 -5.06
N LEU A 84 5.39 -3.59 -3.76
CA LEU A 84 4.62 -2.95 -2.68
C LEU A 84 4.99 -1.48 -2.49
N LEU A 85 6.20 -1.06 -2.85
CA LEU A 85 6.65 0.33 -2.69
C LEU A 85 5.74 1.31 -3.42
N ARG A 86 5.14 0.92 -4.56
CA ARG A 86 4.22 1.78 -5.32
C ARG A 86 2.86 1.95 -4.65
N LEU A 87 2.47 1.01 -3.81
CA LEU A 87 1.20 1.03 -3.07
C LEU A 87 1.33 1.84 -1.77
N ILE A 88 2.54 1.89 -1.21
CA ILE A 88 2.82 2.60 0.04
C ILE A 88 3.22 4.05 -0.29
N GLY A 89 2.52 5.01 0.30
CA GLY A 89 2.80 6.42 0.12
C GLY A 89 4.08 6.88 0.86
N ASP A 90 4.63 8.02 0.44
CA ASP A 90 5.80 8.62 1.09
C ASP A 90 5.58 8.94 2.56
N LYS A 91 4.33 9.27 2.92
CA LYS A 91 3.96 9.59 4.30
C LYS A 91 4.05 8.35 5.17
N GLU A 92 3.55 7.22 4.68
CA GLU A 92 3.55 5.93 5.36
C GLU A 92 4.98 5.40 5.49
N LEU A 93 5.80 5.49 4.43
CA LEU A 93 7.23 5.15 4.50
C LEU A 93 7.98 5.95 5.57
N ARG A 94 7.63 7.22 5.78
CA ARG A 94 8.24 8.06 6.81
C ARG A 94 7.66 7.84 8.20
N ALA A 95 6.35 7.60 8.31
CA ALA A 95 5.66 7.51 9.58
C ALA A 95 5.73 6.10 10.19
N GLU A 96 5.55 5.07 9.39
CA GLU A 96 5.53 3.68 9.83
C GLU A 96 6.90 3.02 9.62
N GLY A 97 7.52 3.27 8.47
CA GLY A 97 8.86 2.72 8.16
C GLY A 97 10.02 3.49 8.79
N ASP A 98 9.76 4.62 9.46
CA ASP A 98 10.77 5.51 10.04
C ASP A 98 11.90 5.89 9.06
N LEU A 99 11.60 6.01 7.77
CA LEU A 99 12.59 6.45 6.78
C LEU A 99 12.86 7.94 6.95
N THR A 100 14.15 8.28 7.06
CA THR A 100 14.59 9.67 6.91
C THR A 100 14.35 10.15 5.48
N LEU A 101 14.33 11.47 5.28
CA LEU A 101 14.13 12.04 3.94
C LEU A 101 15.17 11.53 2.92
N GLY A 102 16.43 11.36 3.36
CA GLY A 102 17.51 10.86 2.49
C GLY A 102 17.36 9.37 2.16
N GLU A 103 16.89 8.56 3.10
CA GLU A 103 16.60 7.14 2.87
C GLU A 103 15.39 6.98 1.93
N LEU A 104 14.31 7.74 2.17
CA LEU A 104 13.14 7.76 1.28
C LEU A 104 13.53 8.10 -0.16
N ALA A 105 14.35 9.13 -0.36
CA ALA A 105 14.82 9.53 -1.69
C ALA A 105 15.59 8.39 -2.39
N LYS A 106 16.43 7.64 -1.66
CA LYS A 106 17.15 6.47 -2.20
C LYS A 106 16.20 5.35 -2.59
N VAL A 107 15.20 5.05 -1.75
CA VAL A 107 14.19 4.01 -2.01
C VAL A 107 13.39 4.36 -3.26
N ARG A 108 12.88 5.60 -3.38
CA ARG A 108 12.14 6.05 -4.56
C ARG A 108 12.99 6.07 -5.83
N TYR A 109 14.25 6.46 -5.72
CA TYR A 109 15.18 6.39 -6.85
C TYR A 109 15.41 4.94 -7.30
N ALA A 110 15.61 4.01 -6.36
CA ALA A 110 15.76 2.59 -6.66
C ALA A 110 14.50 1.99 -7.30
N GLU A 111 13.33 2.31 -6.77
CA GLU A 111 12.02 1.91 -7.30
C GLU A 111 11.84 2.40 -8.75
N GLN A 112 12.08 3.68 -9.03
CA GLN A 112 12.00 4.23 -10.38
C GLN A 112 12.94 3.51 -11.36
N ARG A 113 14.16 3.16 -10.91
CA ARG A 113 15.11 2.42 -11.74
C ARG A 113 14.71 0.97 -11.96
N TRP A 114 13.99 0.35 -11.02
CA TRP A 114 13.44 -0.99 -11.19
C TRP A 114 12.32 -1.00 -12.22
N ILE A 115 11.37 -0.07 -12.11
CA ILE A 115 10.28 0.09 -13.09
C ILE A 115 10.84 0.35 -14.50
N ALA A 116 11.84 1.23 -14.63
CA ALA A 116 12.44 1.55 -15.92
C ALA A 116 13.20 0.36 -16.56
N GLN A 117 13.57 -0.67 -15.78
CA GLN A 117 14.22 -1.88 -16.29
C GLN A 117 13.22 -2.98 -16.67
N GLY A 118 11.99 -2.91 -16.16
CA GLY A 118 10.90 -3.82 -16.53
C GLY A 118 10.27 -3.55 -17.88
N GLY A 119 10.71 -2.53 -18.62
CA GLY A 119 10.23 -2.23 -19.97
C GLY A 119 11.26 -2.57 -21.03
N THR A 120 11.32 -3.83 -21.47
CA THR A 120 12.01 -4.26 -22.71
C THR A 120 11.20 -5.30 -23.44
#